data_AF-A0A2V9JCA0-F1
#
_entry.id   AF-A0A2V9JCA0-F1
#
_cell.length_a   1.000
_cell.length_b   1.000
_cell.length_c   1.000
_cell.angle_alpha   90.00
_cell.angle_beta   90.00
_cell.angle_gamma   90.00
#
_symmetry.space_group_name_H-M   'P 1'
#
loop_
_entity.id
_entity.type
_entity.pdbx_description
1 polymer ?
#
loop_
_entity_poly.entity_id
_entity_poly.type
_entity_poly.pdbx_seq_one_letter_code
_entity_poly.pdbx_strand_id
1 'polypeptide(L)'
;MQGTFFAPLDTSEPVGYHIGPGSEAAGYRAGDDQLARWALEAWERAAGGSLRFRAAPEPQALLRVRWIGGGGGRYGEMRPIRVGEKRGAEVFVYPSTDALGADIAAEARRDPLFRDAIVYLTCLHESGHGLGLVHTADYEDIMYFFGYGGDVVAYFRRYRRNLNSRDEIRLHAGL
;
A
#
# COMPACT_ATOMS: atom_id res chain seq x y z
N MET A 1 7.77 -10.28 -26.88
CA MET A 1 6.67 -10.99 -26.18
C MET A 1 6.40 -10.24 -24.88
N GLN A 2 5.42 -9.34 -24.89
CA GLN A 2 5.00 -8.61 -23.68
C GLN A 2 4.05 -9.50 -22.89
N GLY A 3 4.43 -9.80 -21.65
CA GLY A 3 3.71 -10.70 -20.76
C GLY A 3 2.29 -10.23 -20.54
N THR A 4 1.36 -11.19 -20.48
CA THR A 4 -0.04 -11.04 -20.10
C THR A 4 -0.23 -9.99 -19.02
N PHE A 5 -0.83 -8.85 -19.39
CA PHE A 5 -1.39 -7.91 -18.43
C PHE A 5 -2.35 -8.67 -17.52
N PHE A 6 -2.06 -8.65 -16.23
CA PHE A 6 -2.89 -9.30 -15.25
C PHE A 6 -4.22 -8.52 -15.14
N ALA A 7 -5.35 -9.14 -15.48
CA ALA A 7 -6.69 -8.61 -15.24
C ALA A 7 -6.90 -8.12 -13.79
N PRO A 8 -7.59 -6.97 -13.58
CA PRO A 8 -7.84 -6.39 -12.26
C PRO A 8 -8.77 -7.25 -11.39
N LEU A 9 -8.88 -6.88 -10.11
CA LEU A 9 -9.95 -7.37 -9.24
C LEU A 9 -11.33 -7.08 -9.85
N ASP A 10 -12.26 -8.01 -9.70
CA ASP A 10 -13.67 -7.81 -10.06
C ASP A 10 -14.33 -6.89 -9.02
N THR A 11 -14.72 -5.70 -9.45
CA THR A 11 -15.34 -4.66 -8.61
C THR A 11 -16.85 -4.55 -8.84
N SER A 12 -17.47 -5.49 -9.56
CA SER A 12 -18.93 -5.51 -9.77
C SER A 12 -19.71 -5.75 -8.48
N GLU A 13 -19.06 -6.36 -7.49
CA GLU A 13 -19.51 -6.53 -6.11
C GLU A 13 -18.49 -5.93 -5.14
N PRO A 14 -18.86 -5.64 -3.87
CA PRO A 14 -17.89 -5.21 -2.87
C PRO A 14 -16.74 -6.20 -2.73
N VAL A 15 -15.51 -5.71 -2.88
CA VAL A 15 -14.28 -6.49 -2.81
C VAL A 15 -14.04 -6.89 -1.35
N GLY A 16 -14.09 -8.18 -1.07
CA GLY A 16 -13.73 -8.73 0.23
C GLY A 16 -12.25 -8.51 0.52
N TYR A 17 -11.91 -7.86 1.64
CA TYR A 17 -10.52 -7.67 2.07
C TYR A 17 -10.23 -8.32 3.43
N HIS A 18 -8.98 -8.72 3.61
CA HIS A 18 -8.44 -9.18 4.88
C HIS A 18 -7.09 -8.52 5.15
N ILE A 19 -6.93 -7.90 6.32
CA ILE A 19 -5.64 -7.38 6.78
C ILE A 19 -5.12 -8.39 7.80
N GLY A 20 -4.05 -9.08 7.45
CA GLY A 20 -3.45 -10.12 8.29
C GLY A 20 -2.81 -9.54 9.56
N PRO A 21 -2.53 -10.39 10.56
CA PRO A 21 -1.84 -9.98 11.77
C PRO A 21 -0.41 -9.52 11.45
N GLY A 22 0.04 -8.49 12.16
CA GLY A 22 1.41 -8.01 12.13
C GLY A 22 2.27 -8.60 13.25
N SER A 23 3.59 -8.43 13.13
CA SER A 23 4.56 -8.80 14.16
C SER A 23 5.63 -7.72 14.29
N GLU A 24 5.97 -7.33 15.52
CA GLU A 24 7.05 -6.37 15.77
C GLU A 24 8.39 -6.85 15.17
N ALA A 25 8.61 -8.18 15.12
CA ALA A 25 9.79 -8.75 14.45
C ALA A 25 9.85 -8.43 12.95
N ALA A 26 8.70 -8.16 12.31
CA ALA A 26 8.61 -7.70 10.94
C ALA A 26 8.78 -6.17 10.78
N GLY A 27 8.91 -5.43 11.88
CA GLY A 27 8.85 -3.97 11.91
C GLY A 27 7.43 -3.40 11.86
N TYR A 28 6.41 -4.25 11.99
CA TYR A 28 5.02 -3.82 12.15
C TYR A 28 4.87 -3.05 13.47
N ARG A 29 4.06 -2.00 13.44
CA ARG A 29 3.68 -1.22 14.63
C ARG A 29 2.17 -1.24 14.82
N ALA A 30 1.74 -1.06 16.07
CA ALA A 30 0.33 -0.90 16.37
C ALA A 30 -0.29 0.22 15.51
N GLY A 31 -1.41 -0.08 14.87
CA GLY A 31 -2.12 0.83 13.97
C GLY A 31 -1.70 0.75 12.50
N ASP A 32 -0.73 -0.07 12.09
CA ASP A 32 -0.40 -0.24 10.67
C ASP A 32 -1.56 -0.85 9.88
N ASP A 33 -2.36 -1.70 10.53
CA ASP A 33 -3.63 -2.19 9.99
C ASP A 33 -4.62 -1.06 9.68
N GLN A 34 -4.61 0.01 10.49
CA GLN A 34 -5.40 1.20 10.22
C GLN A 34 -4.90 1.96 8.99
N LEU A 35 -3.58 2.05 8.78
CA LEU A 35 -2.99 2.66 7.58
C LEU A 35 -3.39 1.89 6.31
N ALA A 36 -3.32 0.55 6.35
CA ALA A 36 -3.77 -0.29 5.25
C ALA A 36 -5.27 -0.11 4.96
N ARG A 37 -6.09 0.02 6.00
CA ARG A 37 -7.53 0.28 5.85
C ARG A 37 -7.79 1.65 5.21
N TRP A 38 -7.11 2.70 5.66
CA TRP A 38 -7.24 4.04 5.08
C TRP A 38 -6.83 4.09 3.61
N ALA A 39 -5.85 3.28 3.20
CA ALA A 39 -5.47 3.17 1.79
C ALA A 39 -6.61 2.57 0.94
N LEU A 40 -7.28 1.53 1.44
CA LEU A 40 -8.47 0.98 0.76
C LEU A 40 -9.62 1.99 0.70
N GLU A 41 -9.89 2.70 1.80
CA GLU A 41 -10.89 3.77 1.85
C GLU A 41 -10.56 4.93 0.89
N ALA A 42 -9.28 5.24 0.68
CA ALA A 42 -8.85 6.25 -0.29
C ALA A 42 -9.24 5.86 -1.71
N TRP A 43 -9.04 4.59 -2.09
CA TRP A 43 -9.52 4.08 -3.37
C TRP A 43 -11.04 4.12 -3.50
N GLU A 44 -11.81 3.78 -2.44
CA GLU A 44 -13.28 3.91 -2.47
C GLU A 44 -13.74 5.35 -2.74
N ARG A 45 -13.09 6.33 -2.08
CA ARG A 45 -13.39 7.76 -2.26
C ARG A 45 -13.07 8.20 -3.69
N ALA A 46 -11.90 7.85 -4.19
CA ALA A 46 -11.46 8.20 -5.54
C ALA A 46 -12.35 7.59 -6.64
N ALA A 47 -12.85 6.37 -6.40
CA ALA A 47 -13.75 5.67 -7.32
C ALA A 47 -15.19 6.22 -7.33
N GLY A 48 -15.55 7.14 -6.43
CA GLY A 48 -16.83 7.84 -6.47
C GLY A 48 -18.07 6.95 -6.38
N GLY A 49 -17.96 5.72 -5.86
CA GLY A 49 -19.07 4.76 -5.77
C GLY A 49 -18.89 3.45 -6.54
N SER A 50 -18.00 3.41 -7.53
CA SER A 50 -17.79 2.21 -8.38
C SER A 50 -16.91 1.13 -7.74
N LEU A 51 -16.26 1.47 -6.62
CA LEU A 51 -15.47 0.55 -5.80
C LEU A 51 -15.96 0.59 -4.36
N ARG A 52 -16.13 -0.61 -3.79
CA ARG A 52 -16.38 -0.81 -2.37
C ARG A 52 -15.52 -1.95 -1.85
N PHE A 53 -15.02 -1.81 -0.63
CA PHE A 53 -14.30 -2.82 0.11
C PHE A 53 -15.12 -3.23 1.33
N ARG A 54 -15.10 -4.53 1.63
CA ARG A 54 -15.75 -5.07 2.83
C ARG A 54 -14.81 -6.04 3.53
N ALA A 55 -14.69 -5.94 4.84
CA ALA A 55 -13.93 -6.92 5.60
C ALA A 55 -14.52 -8.32 5.41
N ALA A 56 -13.65 -9.30 5.15
CA ALA A 56 -14.01 -10.69 4.92
C ALA A 56 -13.04 -11.63 5.67
N PRO A 57 -13.47 -12.86 6.00
CA PRO A 57 -12.57 -13.91 6.43
C PRO A 57 -11.48 -14.12 5.38
N GLU A 58 -10.23 -14.36 5.80
CA GLU A 58 -9.08 -14.49 4.89
C GLU A 58 -9.33 -15.45 3.72
N PRO A 59 -9.91 -16.65 3.91
CA PRO A 59 -10.13 -17.58 2.79
C PRO A 59 -11.09 -17.05 1.71
N GLN A 60 -11.93 -16.06 2.05
CA GLN A 60 -12.92 -15.44 1.16
C GLN A 60 -12.48 -14.06 0.65
N ALA A 61 -11.42 -13.48 1.22
CA ALA A 61 -10.94 -12.16 0.84
C ALA A 61 -10.20 -12.20 -0.50
N LEU A 62 -10.70 -11.41 -1.46
CA LEU A 62 -10.06 -11.19 -2.76
C LEU A 62 -8.80 -10.33 -2.62
N LEU A 63 -8.77 -9.36 -1.70
CA LEU A 63 -7.59 -8.57 -1.39
C LEU A 63 -7.05 -8.94 -0.01
N ARG A 64 -5.78 -9.34 0.09
CA ARG A 64 -5.15 -9.74 1.35
C ARG A 64 -3.92 -8.90 1.62
N VAL A 65 -3.84 -8.23 2.76
CA VAL A 65 -2.64 -7.49 3.19
C VAL A 65 -1.81 -8.37 4.12
N ARG A 66 -0.52 -8.49 3.85
CA ARG A 66 0.46 -9.27 4.60
C ARG A 66 1.62 -8.40 5.06
N TRP A 67 1.99 -8.51 6.32
CA TRP A 67 3.14 -7.80 6.90
C TRP A 67 4.35 -8.72 6.90
N ILE A 68 5.42 -8.33 6.21
CA ILE A 68 6.60 -9.17 6.01
C ILE A 68 7.84 -8.50 6.60
N GLY A 69 8.59 -9.27 7.39
CA GLY A 69 9.89 -8.83 7.89
C GLY A 69 11.01 -8.99 6.87
N GLY A 70 12.13 -8.30 7.08
CA GLY A 70 13.35 -8.53 6.30
C GLY A 70 13.25 -8.19 4.80
N GLY A 71 12.71 -7.01 4.47
CA GLY A 71 12.41 -6.62 3.09
C GLY A 71 13.58 -6.41 2.13
N GLY A 72 14.83 -6.43 2.60
CA GLY A 72 16.02 -6.32 1.74
C GLY A 72 15.98 -5.11 0.79
N GLY A 73 15.50 -3.96 1.26
CA GLY A 73 15.33 -2.74 0.45
C GLY A 73 13.96 -2.57 -0.24
N ARG A 74 13.03 -3.52 -0.07
CA ARG A 74 11.67 -3.43 -0.65
C ARG A 74 10.69 -2.74 0.28
N TYR A 75 9.77 -1.99 -0.31
CA TYR A 75 8.63 -1.35 0.34
C TYR A 75 7.44 -2.30 0.40
N GLY A 76 7.03 -2.82 -0.76
CA GLY A 76 5.90 -3.72 -0.92
C GLY A 76 6.03 -4.58 -2.18
N GLU A 77 5.06 -5.46 -2.36
CA GLU A 77 4.86 -6.24 -3.57
C GLU A 77 3.41 -6.72 -3.64
N MET A 78 2.72 -6.44 -4.74
CA MET A 78 1.44 -7.08 -5.07
C MET A 78 1.68 -8.37 -5.84
N ARG A 79 1.10 -9.49 -5.37
CA ARG A 79 1.06 -10.76 -6.09
C ARG A 79 -0.37 -11.18 -6.42
N PRO A 80 -0.64 -11.65 -7.64
CA PRO A 80 -1.95 -12.19 -7.97
C PRO A 80 -2.19 -13.53 -7.28
N ILE A 81 -3.43 -13.74 -6.81
CA ILE A 81 -3.89 -15.01 -6.24
C ILE A 81 -5.22 -15.44 -6.87
N ARG A 82 -5.66 -16.66 -6.55
CA ARG A 82 -7.03 -17.13 -6.83
C ARG A 82 -7.78 -17.35 -5.53
N VAL A 83 -9.05 -16.96 -5.50
CA VAL A 83 -9.97 -17.14 -4.37
C VAL A 83 -11.24 -17.78 -4.92
N GLY A 84 -11.29 -19.11 -4.86
CA GLY A 84 -12.24 -19.89 -5.65
C GLY A 84 -12.04 -19.64 -7.14
N GLU A 85 -13.12 -19.28 -7.83
CA GLU A 85 -13.08 -18.96 -9.26
C GLU A 85 -12.64 -17.51 -9.54
N LYS A 86 -12.76 -16.63 -8.54
CA LYS A 86 -12.43 -15.21 -8.66
C LYS A 86 -10.92 -14.98 -8.55
N ARG A 87 -10.46 -13.93 -9.20
CA ARG A 87 -9.10 -13.43 -9.04
C ARG A 87 -8.99 -12.58 -7.78
N GLY A 88 -7.87 -12.72 -7.09
CA GLY A 88 -7.50 -11.89 -5.95
C GLY A 88 -6.11 -11.27 -6.11
N ALA A 89 -5.74 -10.45 -5.14
CA ALA A 89 -4.43 -9.85 -4.95
C ALA A 89 -3.97 -10.02 -3.51
N GLU A 90 -2.71 -10.39 -3.32
CA GLU A 90 -2.03 -10.37 -2.04
C GLU A 90 -1.02 -9.23 -2.05
N VAL A 91 -1.22 -8.26 -1.17
CA VAL A 91 -0.38 -7.08 -0.97
C VAL A 91 0.57 -7.37 0.18
N PHE A 92 1.82 -7.63 -0.15
CA PHE A 92 2.90 -7.75 0.82
C PHE A 92 3.45 -6.36 1.13
N VAL A 93 3.54 -6.03 2.41
CA VAL A 93 4.08 -4.76 2.90
C VAL A 93 5.24 -5.07 3.83
N TYR A 94 6.36 -4.38 3.63
CA TYR A 94 7.56 -4.47 4.45
C TYR A 94 7.65 -3.23 5.34
N PRO A 95 7.06 -3.25 6.54
CA PRO A 95 6.85 -2.04 7.35
C PRO A 95 8.12 -1.52 8.05
N SER A 96 9.22 -2.28 7.99
CA SER A 96 10.51 -1.86 8.56
C SER A 96 11.22 -0.86 7.66
N THR A 97 11.37 0.37 8.15
CA THR A 97 12.08 1.44 7.42
C THR A 97 13.60 1.36 7.55
N ASP A 98 14.13 0.60 8.51
CA ASP A 98 15.57 0.42 8.70
C ASP A 98 16.24 -0.31 7.51
N ALA A 99 15.47 -1.10 6.77
CA ALA A 99 15.94 -1.84 5.60
C ALA A 99 15.88 -1.03 4.29
N LEU A 100 15.35 0.20 4.30
CA LEU A 100 15.08 1.01 3.09
C LEU A 100 16.22 2.00 2.74
N GLY A 101 17.34 1.92 3.44
CA GLY A 101 18.49 2.80 3.27
C GLY A 101 18.67 3.79 4.41
N ALA A 102 19.89 4.31 4.57
CA ALA A 102 20.29 5.09 5.74
C ALA A 102 19.48 6.39 5.91
N ASP A 103 19.18 7.09 4.82
CA ASP A 103 18.47 8.37 4.85
C ASP A 103 16.99 8.19 5.26
N ILE A 104 16.29 7.23 4.62
CA ILE A 104 14.92 6.86 4.98
C ILE A 104 14.85 6.41 6.45
N ALA A 105 15.78 5.55 6.87
CA ALA A 105 15.82 5.04 8.22
C ALA A 105 16.06 6.17 9.26
N ALA A 106 17.00 7.08 8.98
CA ALA A 106 17.30 8.21 9.85
C ALA A 106 16.11 9.16 10.01
N GLU A 107 15.39 9.42 8.92
CA GLU A 107 14.21 10.28 8.96
C GLU A 107 13.03 9.60 9.65
N ALA A 108 12.73 8.34 9.32
CA ALA A 108 11.65 7.59 9.94
C ALA A 108 11.83 7.40 11.45
N ARG A 109 13.07 7.41 11.95
CA ARG A 109 13.37 7.43 13.40
C ARG A 109 13.09 8.79 14.05
N ARG A 110 13.24 9.88 13.31
CA ARG A 110 13.05 11.26 13.79
C ARG A 110 11.59 11.71 13.70
N ASP A 111 10.88 11.26 12.67
CA ASP A 111 9.51 11.65 12.36
C ASP A 111 8.61 10.41 12.22
N PRO A 112 7.85 10.04 13.27
CA PRO A 112 6.93 8.91 13.22
C PRO A 112 5.88 9.01 12.10
N LEU A 113 5.44 10.23 11.76
CA LEU A 113 4.48 10.43 10.68
C LEU A 113 5.11 10.21 9.30
N PHE A 114 6.42 10.44 9.14
CA PHE A 114 7.12 10.08 7.90
C PHE A 114 7.16 8.56 7.73
N ARG A 115 7.38 7.81 8.82
CA ARG A 115 7.28 6.35 8.80
C ARG A 115 5.87 5.89 8.43
N ASP A 116 4.84 6.49 9.04
CA ASP A 116 3.44 6.16 8.75
C ASP A 116 3.08 6.49 7.29
N ALA A 117 3.58 7.60 6.74
CA ALA A 117 3.44 7.95 5.33
C ALA A 117 4.04 6.88 4.40
N ILE A 118 5.23 6.35 4.70
CA ILE A 118 5.83 5.27 3.90
C ILE A 118 4.92 4.03 3.89
N VAL A 119 4.47 3.57 5.06
CA VAL A 119 3.63 2.38 5.17
C VAL A 119 2.29 2.59 4.48
N TYR A 120 1.63 3.73 4.71
CA TYR A 120 0.37 4.07 4.07
C TYR A 120 0.48 4.13 2.53
N LEU A 121 1.45 4.87 2.00
CA LEU A 121 1.62 5.01 0.54
C LEU A 121 2.04 3.68 -0.10
N THR A 122 2.78 2.83 0.61
CA THR A 122 3.06 1.47 0.14
C THR A 122 1.78 0.66 0.03
N CYS A 123 0.92 0.65 1.06
CA CYS A 123 -0.38 -0.02 0.99
C CYS A 123 -1.23 0.51 -0.17
N LEU A 124 -1.21 1.83 -0.39
CA LEU A 124 -1.97 2.50 -1.45
C LEU A 124 -1.47 2.08 -2.85
N HIS A 125 -0.16 2.15 -3.09
CA HIS A 125 0.48 1.74 -4.34
C HIS A 125 0.21 0.27 -4.68
N GLU A 126 0.49 -0.64 -3.75
CA GLU A 126 0.37 -2.08 -4.02
C GLU A 126 -1.10 -2.52 -4.17
N SER A 127 -2.03 -1.89 -3.45
CA SER A 127 -3.46 -2.11 -3.68
C SER A 127 -3.93 -1.53 -5.02
N GLY A 128 -3.32 -0.44 -5.50
CA GLY A 128 -3.51 0.10 -6.85
C GLY A 128 -3.17 -0.93 -7.93
N HIS A 129 -2.07 -1.68 -7.77
CA HIS A 129 -1.76 -2.81 -8.65
C HIS A 129 -2.83 -3.90 -8.62
N GLY A 130 -3.40 -4.21 -7.46
CA GLY A 130 -4.54 -5.14 -7.36
C GLY A 130 -5.77 -4.65 -8.15
N LEU A 131 -6.01 -3.35 -8.16
CA LEU A 131 -7.06 -2.71 -8.95
C LEU A 131 -6.74 -2.59 -10.44
N GLY A 132 -5.56 -3.06 -10.87
CA GLY A 132 -5.12 -3.08 -12.27
C GLY A 132 -4.36 -1.85 -12.72
N LEU A 133 -3.99 -0.95 -11.81
CA LEU A 133 -3.14 0.18 -12.15
C LEU A 133 -1.70 -0.31 -12.43
N VAL A 134 -1.09 0.31 -13.43
CA VAL A 134 0.30 0.05 -13.81
C VAL A 134 1.18 1.19 -13.38
N HIS A 135 2.48 0.93 -13.29
CA HIS A 135 3.45 1.96 -13.00
C HIS A 135 3.38 3.13 -13.97
N THR A 136 3.62 4.33 -13.45
CA THR A 136 3.78 5.55 -14.24
C THR A 136 5.19 6.11 -14.07
N ALA A 137 5.56 7.02 -14.98
CA ALA A 137 6.80 7.80 -14.89
C ALA A 137 6.57 9.20 -14.30
N ASP A 138 5.34 9.51 -13.89
CA ASP A 138 5.01 10.77 -13.22
C ASP A 138 5.39 10.67 -11.74
N TYR A 139 6.38 11.45 -11.33
CA TYR A 139 6.93 11.45 -9.97
C TYR A 139 5.90 11.84 -8.89
N GLU A 140 4.81 12.52 -9.28
CA GLU A 140 3.76 12.94 -8.36
C GLU A 140 2.70 11.87 -8.12
N ASP A 141 2.52 10.96 -9.07
CA ASP A 141 1.54 9.88 -9.06
C ASP A 141 1.89 8.80 -8.03
N ILE A 142 0.88 8.28 -7.33
CA ILE A 142 1.04 7.17 -6.39
C ILE A 142 1.66 5.94 -7.06
N MET A 143 1.37 5.70 -8.34
CA MET A 143 1.87 4.57 -9.13
C MET A 143 3.25 4.85 -9.72
N TYR A 144 3.94 5.92 -9.32
CA TYR A 144 5.31 6.18 -9.75
C TYR A 144 6.23 5.00 -9.45
N PHE A 145 6.99 4.56 -10.47
CA PHE A 145 8.01 3.54 -10.28
C PHE A 145 9.37 4.15 -9.99
N PHE A 146 9.89 3.90 -8.78
CA PHE A 146 11.24 4.38 -8.37
C PHE A 146 12.38 3.89 -9.28
N GLY A 147 12.17 2.90 -10.14
CA GLY A 147 13.15 2.50 -11.15
C GLY A 147 13.39 3.55 -12.24
N TYR A 148 12.51 4.55 -12.39
CA TYR A 148 12.77 5.74 -13.21
C TYR A 148 13.69 6.77 -12.53
N GLY A 149 14.08 6.53 -11.27
CA GLY A 149 14.96 7.39 -10.49
C GLY A 149 14.19 8.39 -9.63
N GLY A 150 14.81 9.55 -9.35
CA GLY A 150 14.25 10.59 -8.48
C GLY A 150 14.65 10.42 -7.01
N ASP A 151 14.30 11.43 -6.20
CA ASP A 151 14.59 11.43 -4.77
C ASP A 151 13.47 10.73 -4.01
N VAL A 152 13.73 9.50 -3.54
CA VAL A 152 12.74 8.69 -2.82
C VAL A 152 12.38 9.29 -1.47
N VAL A 153 13.33 9.95 -0.79
CA VAL A 153 13.05 10.64 0.48
C VAL A 153 12.12 11.82 0.23
N ALA A 154 12.40 12.63 -0.80
CA ALA A 154 11.55 13.75 -1.19
C ALA A 154 10.13 13.32 -1.61
N TYR A 155 9.99 12.12 -2.21
CA TYR A 155 8.69 11.57 -2.61
C TYR A 155 7.79 11.38 -1.38
N PHE A 156 8.27 10.67 -0.36
CA PHE A 156 7.52 10.49 0.88
C PHE A 156 7.35 11.80 1.66
N ARG A 157 8.36 12.67 1.65
CA ARG A 157 8.26 14.00 2.29
C ARG A 157 7.16 14.85 1.67
N ARG A 158 6.93 14.76 0.36
CA ARG A 158 5.88 15.51 -0.33
C ARG A 158 4.52 15.25 0.29
N TYR A 159 4.16 13.98 0.46
CA TYR A 159 2.92 13.60 1.13
C TYR A 159 2.94 13.99 2.62
N ARG A 160 4.02 13.68 3.32
CA ARG A 160 4.18 13.95 4.76
C ARG A 160 3.98 15.42 5.14
N ARG A 161 4.38 16.37 4.28
CA ARG A 161 4.19 17.82 4.50
C ARG A 161 2.72 18.24 4.60
N ASN A 162 1.80 17.44 4.08
CA ASN A 162 0.36 17.71 4.16
C ASN A 162 -0.27 17.26 5.49
N LEU A 163 0.53 16.67 6.40
CA LEU A 163 0.03 16.07 7.64
C LEU A 163 0.53 16.83 8.87
N ASN A 164 -0.38 17.17 9.77
CA ASN A 164 -0.10 17.64 11.13
C ASN A 164 -0.22 16.49 12.14
N SER A 165 -1.04 15.49 11.84
CA SER A 165 -1.29 14.33 12.69
C SER A 165 -1.51 13.07 11.86
N ARG A 166 -1.48 11.90 12.52
CA ARG A 166 -1.69 10.61 11.87
C ARG A 166 -3.10 10.49 11.28
N ASP A 167 -4.10 11.00 12.00
CA ASP A 167 -5.51 10.91 11.59
C ASP A 167 -5.80 11.69 10.30
N GLU A 168 -4.97 12.67 9.93
CA GLU A 168 -5.11 13.40 8.67
C GLU A 168 -4.73 12.55 7.45
N ILE A 169 -4.04 11.42 7.62
CA ILE A 169 -3.78 10.47 6.52
C ILE A 169 -5.08 10.04 5.86
N ARG A 170 -6.15 9.82 6.63
CA ARG A 170 -7.46 9.44 6.09
C ARG A 170 -8.13 10.55 5.27
N LEU A 171 -7.68 11.80 5.42
CA LEU A 171 -8.23 12.98 4.74
C LEU A 171 -7.43 13.34 3.48
N HIS A 172 -6.13 13.03 3.46
CA HIS A 172 -5.23 13.26 2.34
C HIS A 172 -4.91 11.94 1.64
N ALA A 173 -5.58 11.66 0.53
CA ALA A 173 -5.46 10.36 -0.15
C ALA A 173 -4.04 10.07 -0.66
N GLY A 174 -3.32 11.08 -1.18
CA GLY A 174 -2.02 10.85 -1.82
C GLY A 174 -2.13 10.17 -3.18
N LEU A 175 -3.28 10.33 -3.84
CA LEU A 175 -3.56 9.94 -5.23
C LEU A 175 -3.37 11.14 -6.17
#